data_AF-A0A8J8Q7E7-F1
#
_entry.id   AF-A0A8J8Q7E7-F1
#
_cell.length_a   1.000
_cell.length_b   1.000
_cell.length_c   1.000
_cell.angle_alpha   90.00
_cell.angle_beta   90.00
_cell.angle_gamma   90.00
#
_symmetry.space_group_name_H-M   'P 1'
#
loop_
_entity.id
_entity.type
_entity.pdbx_description
1 polymer ?
#
loop_
_entity_poly.entity_id
_entity_poly.type
_entity_poly.pdbx_seq_one_letter_code
_entity_poly.pdbx_strand_id
1 'polypeptide(L)'
;MLEKSSTFSDSEFDERAGPWVAFARVFAGFLLLYELTLGGWWKLGWFTTGPNPEWVGANAGAEVYSVAEQAVEEGTFGWFAAILETVVLPYPELWTILALAAQIVTAVGLILGLWTRPAALLGILYFLPVFHLGMIRTSPLFTVPIAFAFVANAGRYYGLDAVLWRRSDAVGRLTRAVNAPLPIRRAWYPPLAAAFAVVAVYYLLSIPETVGTRVHLTSLELTVFAGLVAGGLSFVYRGANPTSVAADALRVFVGYRFLQEIVVRIEPGANALPGWASAETQAEVFEGIAEAHVTPMSAVIELAVLPAMSAWVLAFAAVQVSVGIALLVGYRTRVAGTVAVGYLTVLTALGLVRLAPLVFASAIVAATLAGRHASLDSIAGRAPRPPAVPSRASIPAAVAAVAFLAGAAAIGIDPDAGYGEVAGPVALVMLAFGLLALAFVSSPRAKLASKGAPVARTTSDD
;
A
#
# COMPACT_ATOMS: atom_id res chain seq x y z
N MET A 1 41.14 -12.43 15.33
CA MET A 1 40.97 -10.97 15.17
C MET A 1 40.17 -10.74 13.88
N LEU A 2 38.84 -10.77 13.97
CA LEU A 2 37.99 -10.30 12.87
C LEU A 2 37.86 -8.79 13.08
N GLU A 3 38.51 -8.01 12.22
CA GLU A 3 38.31 -6.57 12.15
C GLU A 3 36.81 -6.29 12.12
N LYS A 4 36.36 -5.50 13.09
CA LYS A 4 35.00 -4.99 13.20
C LYS A 4 34.78 -4.08 11.99
N SER A 5 34.43 -4.67 10.84
CA SER A 5 34.14 -3.95 9.60
C SER A 5 33.18 -2.83 9.94
N SER A 6 33.53 -1.59 9.61
CA SER A 6 32.80 -0.36 9.91
C SER A 6 31.28 -0.61 9.96
N THR A 7 30.77 -0.82 11.17
CA THR A 7 29.35 -1.12 11.38
C THR A 7 28.59 0.13 10.97
N PHE A 8 27.92 0.06 9.82
CA PHE A 8 26.96 1.07 9.39
C PHE A 8 26.06 1.37 10.58
N SER A 9 26.14 2.59 11.12
CA SER A 9 25.50 2.88 12.40
C SER A 9 23.98 2.95 12.20
N ASP A 10 23.20 2.59 13.21
CA ASP A 10 21.74 2.72 13.14
C ASP A 10 21.31 4.18 12.81
N SER A 11 22.13 5.17 13.19
CA SER A 11 21.89 6.57 12.81
C SER A 11 22.02 6.84 11.31
N GLU A 12 23.00 6.23 10.63
CA GLU A 12 23.15 6.34 9.17
C GLU A 12 22.01 5.63 8.44
N PHE A 13 21.53 4.51 8.99
CA PHE A 13 20.35 3.82 8.47
C PHE A 13 19.12 4.72 8.56
N ASP A 14 18.84 5.28 9.74
CA ASP A 14 17.68 6.13 9.98
C ASP A 14 17.67 7.37 9.08
N GLU A 15 18.83 8.01 8.88
CA GLU A 15 18.97 9.17 7.98
C GLU A 15 18.61 8.81 6.54
N ARG A 16 19.07 7.64 6.06
CA ARG A 16 18.78 7.18 4.69
C ARG A 16 17.41 6.53 4.54
N ALA A 17 16.82 6.03 5.61
CA ALA A 17 15.51 5.40 5.60
C ALA A 17 14.38 6.43 5.51
N GLY A 18 14.55 7.59 6.17
CA GLY A 18 13.52 8.62 6.27
C GLY A 18 12.85 9.03 4.93
N PRO A 19 13.61 9.31 3.86
CA PRO A 19 13.03 9.62 2.55
C PRO A 19 12.11 8.51 2.01
N TRP A 20 12.46 7.24 2.20
CA TRP A 20 11.67 6.11 1.69
C TRP A 20 10.42 5.85 2.53
N VAL A 21 10.51 6.09 3.85
CA VAL A 21 9.32 6.08 4.73
C VAL A 21 8.35 7.19 4.31
N ALA A 22 8.85 8.39 4.05
CA ALA A 22 8.04 9.51 3.57
C ALA A 22 7.45 9.24 2.18
N PHE A 23 8.21 8.61 1.27
CA PHE A 23 7.73 8.23 -0.05
C PHE A 23 6.51 7.32 0.06
N ALA A 24 6.62 6.23 0.82
CA ALA A 24 5.53 5.25 0.98
C ALA A 24 4.28 5.89 1.57
N ARG A 25 4.45 6.75 2.58
CA ARG A 25 3.37 7.54 3.20
C ARG A 25 2.66 8.43 2.17
N VAL A 26 3.40 9.27 1.46
CA VAL A 26 2.84 10.27 0.53
C VAL A 26 2.15 9.55 -0.64
N PHE A 27 2.77 8.51 -1.18
CA PHE A 27 2.20 7.73 -2.27
C PHE A 27 0.88 7.03 -1.85
N ALA A 28 0.83 6.42 -0.66
CA ALA A 28 -0.41 5.84 -0.14
C ALA A 28 -1.52 6.89 0.03
N GLY A 29 -1.17 8.10 0.48
CA GLY A 29 -2.10 9.20 0.56
C GLY A 29 -2.64 9.64 -0.81
N PHE A 30 -1.80 9.70 -1.84
CA PHE A 30 -2.25 9.99 -3.21
C PHE A 30 -3.18 8.92 -3.76
N LEU A 31 -2.89 7.64 -3.54
CA LEU A 31 -3.76 6.56 -3.98
C LEU A 31 -5.15 6.65 -3.30
N LEU A 32 -5.22 6.99 -2.01
CA LEU A 32 -6.51 7.20 -1.32
C LEU A 32 -7.28 8.39 -1.88
N LEU A 33 -6.57 9.47 -2.23
CA LEU A 33 -7.16 10.64 -2.86
C LEU A 33 -7.69 10.30 -4.26
N TYR A 34 -6.97 9.46 -5.00
CA TYR A 34 -7.46 8.95 -6.28
C TYR A 34 -8.73 8.12 -6.11
N GLU A 35 -8.78 7.14 -5.20
CA GLU A 35 -10.01 6.37 -4.95
C GLU A 35 -11.20 7.24 -4.50
N LEU A 36 -10.92 8.41 -3.92
CA LEU A 36 -11.94 9.36 -3.51
C LEU A 36 -12.46 10.23 -4.66
N THR A 37 -11.69 10.42 -5.74
CA THR A 37 -11.98 11.39 -6.81
C THR A 37 -12.23 10.74 -8.17
N LEU A 38 -11.44 9.74 -8.54
CA LEU A 38 -11.35 9.17 -9.89
C LEU A 38 -11.29 7.65 -9.91
N GLY A 39 -11.00 7.00 -8.78
CA GLY A 39 -10.93 5.54 -8.68
C GLY A 39 -12.31 4.90 -8.65
N GLY A 40 -12.36 3.58 -8.43
CA GLY A 40 -13.56 2.79 -8.69
C GLY A 40 -14.77 3.13 -7.81
N TRP A 41 -14.60 3.97 -6.78
CA TRP A 41 -15.69 4.46 -5.94
C TRP A 41 -16.01 5.95 -6.12
N TRP A 42 -15.10 6.72 -6.74
CA TRP A 42 -15.27 8.12 -7.16
C TRP A 42 -16.15 8.98 -6.24
N LYS A 43 -15.96 8.86 -4.93
CA LYS A 43 -16.92 9.32 -3.92
C LYS A 43 -17.25 10.81 -4.00
N LEU A 44 -16.22 11.65 -4.10
CA LEU A 44 -16.37 13.09 -4.35
C LEU A 44 -16.41 13.44 -5.83
N GLY A 45 -16.07 12.47 -6.68
CA GLY A 45 -15.86 12.65 -8.10
C GLY A 45 -14.81 13.70 -8.44
N TRP A 46 -14.93 14.23 -9.65
CA TRP A 46 -13.99 15.19 -10.22
C TRP A 46 -14.74 16.32 -10.93
N PHE A 47 -14.03 17.35 -11.40
CA PHE A 47 -14.68 18.51 -12.02
C PHE A 47 -15.43 18.16 -13.33
N THR A 48 -15.05 17.06 -13.99
CA THR A 48 -15.72 16.57 -15.21
C THR A 48 -16.92 15.69 -14.92
N THR A 49 -16.90 14.96 -13.81
CA THR A 49 -17.87 13.90 -13.50
C THR A 49 -18.89 14.32 -12.45
N GLY A 50 -18.56 15.33 -11.64
CA GLY A 50 -19.34 15.70 -10.47
C GLY A 50 -19.27 14.65 -9.36
N PRO A 51 -19.82 14.94 -8.17
CA PRO A 51 -19.83 13.99 -7.06
C PRO A 51 -20.73 12.79 -7.36
N ASN A 52 -20.33 11.60 -6.91
CA ASN A 52 -21.17 10.41 -7.01
C ASN A 52 -22.42 10.59 -6.10
N PRO A 53 -23.65 10.52 -6.65
CA PRO A 53 -24.88 10.78 -5.90
C PRO A 53 -25.16 9.77 -4.79
N GLU A 54 -24.57 8.57 -4.84
CA GLU A 54 -24.71 7.49 -3.85
C GLU A 54 -23.78 7.66 -2.65
N TRP A 55 -22.73 8.47 -2.80
CA TRP A 55 -21.82 8.87 -1.72
C TRP A 55 -22.13 10.26 -1.18
N VAL A 56 -22.43 11.19 -2.08
CA VAL A 56 -22.71 12.59 -1.76
C VAL A 56 -23.88 13.06 -2.62
N GLY A 57 -25.07 13.11 -2.04
CA GLY A 57 -26.25 13.58 -2.77
C GLY A 57 -27.56 13.08 -2.19
N ALA A 58 -28.59 13.13 -3.02
CA ALA A 58 -29.94 12.70 -2.67
C ALA A 58 -30.06 11.19 -2.37
N ASN A 59 -29.10 10.39 -2.88
CA ASN A 59 -29.05 8.94 -2.69
C ASN A 59 -27.88 8.52 -1.78
N ALA A 60 -27.33 9.43 -0.97
CA ALA A 60 -26.24 9.11 -0.06
C ALA A 60 -26.60 7.87 0.78
N GLY A 61 -25.70 6.89 0.86
CA GLY A 61 -26.00 5.63 1.56
C GLY A 61 -26.35 4.47 0.65
N ALA A 62 -26.80 4.70 -0.59
CA ALA A 62 -27.19 3.62 -1.50
C ALA A 62 -26.07 2.60 -1.72
N GLU A 63 -24.84 3.08 -1.96
CA GLU A 63 -23.69 2.20 -2.20
C GLU A 63 -23.28 1.40 -0.94
N VAL A 64 -23.27 2.06 0.24
CA VAL A 64 -22.98 1.37 1.50
C VAL A 64 -24.04 0.33 1.83
N TYR A 65 -25.31 0.63 1.56
CA TYR A 65 -26.41 -0.31 1.73
C TYR A 65 -26.23 -1.52 0.79
N SER A 66 -26.04 -1.27 -0.51
CA SER A 66 -25.90 -2.32 -1.53
C SER A 66 -24.73 -3.26 -1.24
N VAL A 67 -23.56 -2.71 -0.92
CA VAL A 67 -22.37 -3.53 -0.63
C VAL A 67 -22.51 -4.30 0.69
N ALA A 68 -23.19 -3.73 1.69
CA ALA A 68 -23.46 -4.42 2.94
C ALA A 68 -24.47 -5.56 2.76
N GLU A 69 -25.55 -5.33 2.00
CA GLU A 69 -26.55 -6.36 1.66
C GLU A 69 -25.89 -7.50 0.88
N GLN A 70 -25.12 -7.18 -0.16
CA GLN A 70 -24.36 -8.16 -0.94
C GLN A 70 -23.43 -9.00 -0.04
N ALA A 71 -22.73 -8.38 0.91
CA ALA A 71 -21.84 -9.12 1.80
C ALA A 71 -22.59 -10.09 2.72
N VAL A 72 -23.81 -9.75 3.15
CA VAL A 72 -24.68 -10.66 3.91
C VAL A 72 -25.15 -11.82 3.02
N GLU A 73 -25.63 -11.53 1.81
CA GLU A 73 -26.13 -12.53 0.86
C GLU A 73 -25.04 -13.50 0.39
N GLU A 74 -23.82 -13.01 0.13
CA GLU A 74 -22.67 -13.83 -0.27
C GLU A 74 -22.08 -14.66 0.90
N GLY A 75 -22.60 -14.50 2.12
CA GLY A 75 -22.21 -15.27 3.29
C GLY A 75 -20.89 -14.84 3.91
N THR A 76 -20.77 -13.55 4.29
CA THR A 76 -19.68 -13.07 5.15
C THR A 76 -19.70 -13.72 6.54
N PHE A 77 -18.72 -13.40 7.38
CA PHE A 77 -18.59 -13.97 8.73
C PHE A 77 -19.84 -13.67 9.58
N GLY A 78 -20.41 -14.66 10.25
CA GLY A 78 -21.69 -14.51 10.97
C GLY A 78 -21.72 -13.37 12.00
N TRP A 79 -20.62 -13.12 12.71
CA TRP A 79 -20.52 -11.97 13.62
C TRP A 79 -20.49 -10.62 12.89
N PHE A 80 -19.93 -10.58 11.68
CA PHE A 80 -19.87 -9.37 10.87
C PHE A 80 -21.21 -9.12 10.18
N ALA A 81 -21.88 -10.16 9.67
CA ALA A 81 -23.25 -10.07 9.16
C ALA A 81 -24.19 -9.48 10.23
N ALA A 82 -24.09 -9.95 11.49
CA ALA A 82 -24.86 -9.37 12.58
C ALA A 82 -24.59 -7.87 12.80
N ILE A 83 -23.34 -7.40 12.65
CA ILE A 83 -23.01 -5.97 12.71
C ILE A 83 -23.63 -5.23 11.52
N LEU A 84 -23.54 -5.78 10.31
CA LEU A 84 -24.13 -5.16 9.12
C LEU A 84 -25.65 -4.97 9.30
N GLU A 85 -26.36 -6.03 9.69
CA GLU A 85 -27.82 -6.03 9.86
C GLU A 85 -28.30 -5.11 10.99
N THR A 86 -27.59 -5.08 12.12
CA THR A 86 -28.06 -4.36 13.31
C THR A 86 -27.53 -2.94 13.45
N VAL A 87 -26.39 -2.62 12.82
CA VAL A 87 -25.68 -1.35 12.99
C VAL A 87 -25.51 -0.58 11.69
N VAL A 88 -25.21 -1.26 10.57
CA VAL A 88 -24.87 -0.59 9.30
C VAL A 88 -26.09 -0.34 8.42
N LEU A 89 -26.80 -1.39 8.04
CA LEU A 89 -27.98 -1.35 7.18
C LEU A 89 -29.12 -0.45 7.71
N PRO A 90 -29.32 -0.25 9.02
CA PRO A 90 -30.31 0.70 9.51
C PRO A 90 -29.93 2.18 9.31
N TYR A 91 -28.64 2.49 9.11
CA TYR A 91 -28.14 3.87 9.04
C TYR A 91 -27.09 4.08 7.92
N PRO A 92 -27.36 3.67 6.66
CA PRO A 92 -26.34 3.66 5.60
C PRO A 92 -25.83 5.06 5.24
N GLU A 93 -26.66 6.09 5.35
CA GLU A 93 -26.29 7.51 5.20
C GLU A 93 -25.18 7.93 6.19
N LEU A 94 -25.35 7.59 7.48
CA LEU A 94 -24.37 7.89 8.52
C LEU A 94 -23.04 7.23 8.21
N TRP A 95 -23.07 5.94 7.86
CA TRP A 95 -21.86 5.18 7.54
C TRP A 95 -21.15 5.68 6.30
N THR A 96 -21.90 6.18 5.30
CA THR A 96 -21.34 6.84 4.12
C THR A 96 -20.57 8.10 4.49
N ILE A 97 -21.15 8.96 5.34
CA ILE A 97 -20.49 10.18 5.83
C ILE A 97 -19.21 9.84 6.61
N LEU A 98 -19.28 8.86 7.51
CA LEU A 98 -18.13 8.42 8.31
C LEU A 98 -17.02 7.81 7.44
N ALA A 99 -17.38 6.96 6.48
CA ALA A 99 -16.45 6.37 5.53
C ALA A 99 -15.74 7.43 4.68
N LEU A 100 -16.49 8.41 4.18
CA LEU A 100 -15.95 9.52 3.40
C LEU A 100 -15.00 10.38 4.25
N ALA A 101 -15.43 10.79 5.45
CA ALA A 101 -14.61 11.57 6.37
C ALA A 101 -13.32 10.83 6.75
N ALA A 102 -13.42 9.53 7.06
CA ALA A 102 -12.27 8.69 7.40
C ALA A 102 -11.24 8.63 6.25
N GLN A 103 -11.71 8.42 5.02
CA GLN A 103 -10.83 8.38 3.86
C GLN A 103 -10.19 9.75 3.57
N ILE A 104 -10.93 10.86 3.65
CA ILE A 104 -10.39 12.22 3.44
C ILE A 104 -9.31 12.54 4.47
N VAL A 105 -9.61 12.35 5.76
CA VAL A 105 -8.69 12.64 6.86
C VAL A 105 -7.43 11.76 6.74
N THR A 106 -7.59 10.49 6.38
CA THR A 106 -6.46 9.59 6.14
C THR A 106 -5.62 10.06 4.96
N ALA A 107 -6.22 10.32 3.79
CA ALA A 107 -5.51 10.74 2.59
C ALA A 107 -4.71 12.03 2.82
N VAL A 108 -5.38 13.07 3.34
CA VAL A 108 -4.76 14.39 3.60
C VAL A 108 -3.71 14.28 4.70
N GLY A 109 -4.02 13.58 5.80
CA GLY A 109 -3.09 13.36 6.91
C GLY A 109 -1.82 12.64 6.47
N LEU A 110 -1.94 11.64 5.59
CA LEU A 110 -0.80 10.94 5.01
C LEU A 110 -0.03 11.81 4.02
N ILE A 111 -0.66 12.54 3.10
CA ILE A 111 0.07 13.41 2.14
C ILE A 111 0.86 14.49 2.88
N LEU A 112 0.18 15.24 3.77
CA LEU A 112 0.80 16.34 4.50
C LEU A 112 1.75 15.87 5.61
N GLY A 113 1.52 14.65 6.11
CA GLY A 113 2.23 14.12 7.27
C GLY A 113 1.80 14.86 8.52
N LEU A 114 0.51 15.12 8.66
CA LEU A 114 -0.11 15.83 9.77
C LEU A 114 -0.91 14.84 10.61
N TRP A 115 -0.54 14.68 11.87
CA TRP A 115 -1.10 13.69 12.78
C TRP A 115 -1.17 12.31 12.13
N THR A 116 -0.04 11.92 11.55
CA THR A 116 0.09 10.76 10.69
C THR A 116 -0.31 9.47 11.41
N ARG A 117 0.00 9.31 12.70
CA ARG A 117 -0.39 8.11 13.43
C ARG A 117 -1.91 8.01 13.60
N PRO A 118 -2.63 9.03 14.12
CA PRO A 118 -4.10 9.01 14.13
C PRO A 118 -4.72 8.85 12.74
N ALA A 119 -4.22 9.57 11.74
CA ALA A 119 -4.73 9.47 10.37
C ALA A 119 -4.57 8.03 9.83
N ALA A 120 -3.40 7.42 10.06
CA ALA A 120 -3.16 6.03 9.66
C ALA A 120 -4.00 5.04 10.47
N LEU A 121 -4.21 5.27 11.77
CA LEU A 121 -5.09 4.44 12.60
C LEU A 121 -6.53 4.49 12.09
N LEU A 122 -7.03 5.69 11.77
CA LEU A 122 -8.35 5.88 11.16
C LEU A 122 -8.44 5.15 9.82
N GLY A 123 -7.41 5.22 8.99
CA GLY A 123 -7.34 4.47 7.73
C GLY A 123 -7.38 2.96 7.91
N ILE A 124 -6.64 2.41 8.88
CA ILE A 124 -6.66 0.98 9.21
C ILE A 124 -8.06 0.55 9.68
N LEU A 125 -8.67 1.35 10.56
CA LEU A 125 -10.02 1.09 11.05
C LEU A 125 -11.08 1.23 9.96
N TYR A 126 -10.88 2.14 9.01
CA TYR A 126 -11.74 2.30 7.84
C TYR A 126 -11.67 1.08 6.92
N PHE A 127 -10.48 0.57 6.61
CA PHE A 127 -10.37 -0.58 5.71
C PHE A 127 -10.77 -1.91 6.34
N LEU A 128 -10.68 -2.06 7.66
CA LEU A 128 -11.06 -3.30 8.35
C LEU A 128 -12.47 -3.80 7.98
N PRO A 129 -13.56 -3.02 8.07
CA PRO A 129 -14.87 -3.47 7.59
C PRO A 129 -14.89 -3.69 6.07
N VAL A 130 -14.15 -2.89 5.28
CA VAL A 130 -14.10 -3.03 3.81
C VAL A 130 -13.50 -4.38 3.39
N PHE A 131 -12.60 -4.98 4.18
CA PHE A 131 -12.18 -6.38 3.99
C PHE A 131 -13.35 -7.36 4.09
N HIS A 132 -14.16 -7.20 5.13
CA HIS A 132 -15.23 -8.13 5.47
C HIS A 132 -16.45 -7.95 4.55
N LEU A 133 -16.52 -6.83 3.83
CA LEU A 133 -17.42 -6.63 2.68
C LEU A 133 -16.95 -7.37 1.40
N GLY A 134 -15.83 -8.11 1.44
CA GLY A 134 -15.35 -8.87 0.27
C GLY A 134 -14.57 -8.05 -0.76
N MET A 135 -14.26 -6.78 -0.46
CA MET A 135 -13.53 -5.87 -1.37
C MET A 135 -12.01 -6.09 -1.28
N ILE A 136 -11.59 -7.30 -1.66
CA ILE A 136 -10.23 -7.85 -1.52
C ILE A 136 -9.17 -7.23 -2.44
N ARG A 137 -9.56 -6.61 -3.56
CA ARG A 137 -8.59 -6.15 -4.57
C ARG A 137 -7.97 -4.79 -4.26
N THR A 138 -8.56 -4.03 -3.35
CA THR A 138 -8.09 -2.69 -2.95
C THR A 138 -7.73 -2.63 -1.49
N SER A 139 -8.62 -3.11 -0.61
CA SER A 139 -8.55 -2.90 0.84
C SER A 139 -7.28 -3.44 1.52
N PRO A 140 -6.82 -4.67 1.20
CA PRO A 140 -5.57 -5.19 1.76
C PRO A 140 -4.37 -4.33 1.42
N LEU A 141 -4.32 -3.82 0.20
CA LEU A 141 -3.12 -3.19 -0.33
C LEU A 141 -2.99 -1.74 0.09
N PHE A 142 -4.10 -1.07 0.42
CA PHE A 142 -4.08 0.21 1.10
C PHE A 142 -3.69 0.07 2.56
N THR A 143 -4.28 -0.91 3.26
CA THR A 143 -4.08 -1.09 4.70
C THR A 143 -2.61 -1.32 5.05
N VAL A 144 -1.89 -2.05 4.21
CA VAL A 144 -0.49 -2.43 4.44
C VAL A 144 0.48 -1.22 4.50
N PRO A 145 0.60 -0.34 3.48
CA PRO A 145 1.43 0.86 3.56
C PRO A 145 0.90 1.89 4.59
N ILE A 146 -0.40 1.91 4.87
CA ILE A 146 -0.96 2.75 5.95
C ILE A 146 -0.51 2.23 7.33
N ALA A 147 -0.57 0.92 7.56
CA ALA A 147 -0.07 0.27 8.77
C ALA A 147 1.43 0.48 8.94
N PHE A 148 2.19 0.43 7.84
CA PHE A 148 3.59 0.83 7.86
C PHE A 148 3.78 2.28 8.32
N ALA A 149 3.03 3.22 7.74
CA ALA A 149 3.10 4.63 8.11
C ALA A 149 2.75 4.85 9.60
N PHE A 150 1.80 4.10 10.14
CA PHE A 150 1.45 4.08 11.56
C PHE A 150 2.62 3.62 12.43
N VAL A 151 3.19 2.44 12.14
CA VAL A 151 4.29 1.87 12.93
C VAL A 151 5.53 2.75 12.86
N ALA A 152 5.89 3.17 11.65
CA ALA A 152 7.07 4.00 11.39
C ALA A 152 6.95 5.43 11.94
N ASN A 153 5.75 5.87 12.34
CA ASN A 153 5.47 7.29 12.63
C ASN A 153 5.88 8.19 11.45
N ALA A 154 5.38 7.86 10.26
CA ALA A 154 5.93 8.36 9.01
C ALA A 154 5.89 9.88 8.84
N GLY A 155 5.02 10.60 9.56
CA GLY A 155 4.94 12.06 9.54
C GLY A 155 6.17 12.76 10.09
N ARG A 156 6.92 12.11 10.97
CA ARG A 156 8.21 12.63 11.45
C ARG A 156 9.26 12.68 10.35
N TYR A 157 9.07 11.90 9.28
CA TYR A 157 9.92 11.92 8.11
C TYR A 157 9.27 12.80 7.04
N TYR A 158 9.83 13.99 6.86
CA TYR A 158 9.46 14.89 5.77
C TYR A 158 7.95 15.26 5.78
N GLY A 159 7.37 15.56 6.94
CA GLY A 159 5.95 15.94 7.07
C GLY A 159 5.71 17.13 8.01
N LEU A 160 4.47 17.61 8.10
CA LEU A 160 4.09 18.67 9.04
C LEU A 160 4.33 18.27 10.49
N ASP A 161 4.14 17.00 10.84
CA ASP A 161 4.47 16.43 12.15
C ASP A 161 5.94 16.71 12.50
N ALA A 162 6.87 16.58 11.55
CA ALA A 162 8.29 16.87 11.80
C ALA A 162 8.54 18.34 12.18
N VAL A 163 7.79 19.28 11.59
CA VAL A 163 7.86 20.71 11.88
C VAL A 163 7.18 21.02 13.22
N LEU A 164 5.96 20.54 13.41
CA LEU A 164 5.16 20.77 14.61
C LEU A 164 5.78 20.13 15.85
N TRP A 165 6.42 18.95 15.70
CA TRP A 165 7.10 18.23 16.79
C TRP A 165 8.19 19.07 17.47
N ARG A 166 8.80 20.03 16.75
CA ARG A 166 9.86 20.90 17.27
C ARG A 166 9.35 22.12 18.01
N ARG A 167 8.06 22.45 17.91
CA ARG A 167 7.47 23.60 18.61
C ARG A 167 7.45 23.34 20.13
N SER A 168 7.80 24.35 20.92
CA SER A 168 7.74 24.30 22.38
C SER A 168 6.34 24.64 22.94
N ASP A 169 5.49 25.23 22.11
CA ASP A 169 4.14 25.67 22.45
C ASP A 169 3.13 24.52 22.61
N ALA A 170 1.87 24.88 22.85
CA ALA A 170 0.76 23.94 23.02
C ALA A 170 0.55 23.04 21.79
N VAL A 171 0.71 23.57 20.58
CA VAL A 171 0.55 22.80 19.33
C VAL A 171 1.63 21.73 19.21
N GLY A 172 2.87 22.06 19.54
CA GLY A 172 3.96 21.09 19.59
C GLY A 172 3.72 20.00 20.63
N ARG A 173 3.29 20.36 21.85
CA ARG A 173 2.95 19.38 22.90
C ARG A 173 1.81 18.45 22.47
N LEU A 174 0.74 19.00 21.89
CA LEU A 174 -0.39 18.23 21.38
C LEU A 174 0.07 17.25 20.29
N THR A 175 0.84 17.74 19.31
CA THR A 175 1.39 16.90 18.23
C THR A 175 2.23 15.75 18.80
N ARG A 176 3.02 16.02 19.86
CA ARG A 176 3.82 14.98 20.53
C ARG A 176 2.98 13.94 21.23
N ALA A 177 1.93 14.36 21.92
CA ALA A 177 1.01 13.47 22.61
C ALA A 177 0.21 12.59 21.62
N VAL A 178 -0.35 13.22 20.59
CA VAL A 178 -1.21 12.57 19.60
C VAL A 178 -0.44 11.58 18.70
N ASN A 179 0.82 11.90 18.36
CA ASN A 179 1.69 11.00 17.60
C ASN A 179 2.65 10.19 18.49
N ALA A 180 2.40 10.10 19.79
CA ALA A 180 3.17 9.23 20.65
C ALA A 180 2.99 7.77 20.20
N PRO A 181 4.06 6.94 20.26
CA PRO A 181 3.87 5.51 20.11
C PRO A 181 2.89 4.99 21.17
N LEU A 182 2.09 3.99 20.82
CA LEU A 182 1.23 3.33 21.80
C LEU A 182 2.12 2.78 22.92
N PRO A 183 1.85 3.10 24.20
CA PRO A 183 2.67 2.67 25.34
C PRO A 183 2.40 1.19 25.65
N ILE A 184 2.72 0.31 24.70
CA ILE A 184 2.62 -1.14 24.87
C ILE A 184 3.78 -1.56 25.76
N ARG A 185 3.49 -1.86 27.04
CA ARG A 185 4.51 -2.39 27.95
C ARG A 185 5.05 -3.70 27.39
N ARG A 186 6.34 -3.96 27.60
CA ARG A 186 7.01 -5.16 27.07
C ARG A 186 6.27 -6.47 27.40
N ALA A 187 5.66 -6.56 28.59
CA ALA A 187 4.87 -7.70 29.04
C ALA A 187 3.60 -7.99 28.20
N TRP A 188 3.09 -7.00 27.46
CA TRP A 188 1.91 -7.17 26.60
C TRP A 188 2.23 -7.74 25.21
N TYR A 189 3.49 -7.72 24.76
CA TYR A 189 3.79 -8.24 23.41
C TYR A 189 3.52 -9.74 23.26
N PRO A 190 3.90 -10.63 24.20
CA PRO A 190 3.58 -12.05 24.08
C PRO A 190 2.07 -12.35 24.01
N PRO A 191 1.19 -11.84 24.91
CA PRO A 191 -0.24 -12.11 24.79
C PRO A 191 -0.86 -11.46 23.54
N LEU A 192 -0.39 -10.29 23.10
CA LEU A 192 -0.85 -9.69 21.83
C LEU A 192 -0.44 -10.55 20.63
N ALA A 193 0.81 -11.04 20.59
CA ALA A 193 1.28 -11.94 19.54
C ALA A 193 0.45 -13.23 19.50
N ALA A 194 0.16 -13.82 20.66
CA ALA A 194 -0.71 -14.99 20.78
C ALA A 194 -2.14 -14.69 20.28
N ALA A 195 -2.72 -13.55 20.66
CA ALA A 195 -4.05 -13.14 20.20
C ALA A 195 -4.11 -13.01 18.67
N PHE A 196 -3.14 -12.34 18.04
CA PHE A 196 -3.08 -12.25 16.59
C PHE A 196 -2.81 -13.60 15.91
N ALA A 197 -2.05 -14.50 16.53
CA ALA A 197 -1.91 -15.87 16.02
C ALA A 197 -3.23 -16.65 16.05
N VAL A 198 -4.02 -16.50 17.12
CA VAL A 198 -5.38 -17.09 17.20
C VAL A 198 -6.29 -16.51 16.13
N VAL A 199 -6.26 -15.19 15.90
CA VAL A 199 -7.01 -14.55 14.81
C VAL A 199 -6.58 -15.10 13.44
N ALA A 200 -5.28 -15.31 13.22
CA ALA A 200 -4.78 -15.87 11.97
C ALA A 200 -5.31 -17.29 11.73
N VAL A 201 -5.29 -18.13 12.77
CA VAL A 201 -5.82 -19.50 12.74
C VAL A 201 -7.34 -19.49 12.53
N TYR A 202 -8.08 -18.59 13.19
CA TYR A 202 -9.52 -18.44 12.99
C TYR A 202 -9.86 -18.21 11.51
N TYR A 203 -9.23 -17.23 10.86
CA TYR A 203 -9.48 -16.97 9.44
C TYR A 203 -9.00 -18.10 8.54
N LEU A 204 -7.94 -18.82 8.91
CA LEU A 204 -7.47 -19.96 8.12
C LEU A 204 -8.50 -21.10 8.16
N LEU A 205 -9.06 -21.36 9.34
CA LEU A 205 -10.06 -22.40 9.56
C LEU A 205 -11.45 -22.02 9.02
N SER A 206 -11.74 -20.74 8.78
CA SER A 206 -13.00 -20.30 8.17
C SER A 206 -13.05 -20.48 6.65
N ILE A 207 -11.90 -20.71 5.99
CA ILE A 207 -11.85 -20.84 4.51
C ILE A 207 -12.76 -21.99 4.01
N PRO A 208 -12.70 -23.22 4.56
CA PRO A 208 -13.55 -24.31 4.10
C PRO A 208 -15.05 -24.11 4.39
N GLU A 209 -15.40 -23.25 5.36
CA GLU A 209 -16.79 -23.00 5.78
C GLU A 209 -17.49 -21.94 4.93
N THR A 210 -16.72 -21.12 4.22
CA THR A 210 -17.24 -20.03 3.41
C THR A 210 -17.49 -20.51 1.98
N VAL A 211 -18.54 -20.00 1.32
CA VAL A 211 -18.96 -20.48 -0.01
C VAL A 211 -18.42 -19.57 -1.12
N GLY A 212 -18.34 -18.27 -0.85
CA GLY A 212 -17.91 -17.27 -1.83
C GLY A 212 -16.39 -17.15 -1.97
N THR A 213 -15.89 -17.17 -3.21
CA THR A 213 -14.46 -16.96 -3.54
C THR A 213 -13.91 -15.65 -2.96
N ARG A 214 -14.75 -14.59 -2.88
CA ARG A 214 -14.33 -13.32 -2.27
C ARG A 214 -14.04 -13.47 -0.79
N VAL A 215 -14.90 -14.17 -0.06
CA VAL A 215 -14.74 -14.41 1.38
C VAL A 215 -13.54 -15.34 1.63
N HIS A 216 -13.30 -16.35 0.78
CA HIS A 216 -12.08 -17.17 0.83
C HIS A 216 -10.81 -16.31 0.77
N LEU A 217 -10.76 -15.40 -0.20
CA LEU A 217 -9.62 -14.53 -0.39
C LEU A 217 -9.49 -13.53 0.78
N THR A 218 -10.59 -12.99 1.30
CA THR A 218 -10.59 -12.17 2.53
C THR A 218 -9.99 -12.93 3.70
N SER A 219 -10.45 -14.16 3.95
CA SER A 219 -9.92 -15.03 5.01
C SER A 219 -8.42 -15.28 4.84
N LEU A 220 -7.97 -15.59 3.62
CA LEU A 220 -6.55 -15.80 3.34
C LEU A 220 -5.72 -14.54 3.64
N GLU A 221 -6.18 -13.35 3.23
CA GLU A 221 -5.49 -12.09 3.53
C GLU A 221 -5.43 -11.81 5.03
N LEU A 222 -6.54 -12.00 5.75
CA LEU A 222 -6.60 -11.76 7.19
C LEU A 222 -5.74 -12.77 7.96
N THR A 223 -5.65 -14.01 7.51
CA THR A 223 -4.68 -14.99 8.02
C THR A 223 -3.24 -14.50 7.86
N VAL A 224 -2.87 -14.05 6.66
CA VAL A 224 -1.51 -13.57 6.39
C VAL A 224 -1.20 -12.32 7.22
N PHE A 225 -2.10 -11.34 7.29
CA PHE A 225 -1.88 -10.12 8.07
C PHE A 225 -1.79 -10.38 9.56
N ALA A 226 -2.73 -11.14 10.12
CA ALA A 226 -2.68 -11.47 11.54
C ALA A 226 -1.42 -12.28 11.88
N GLY A 227 -1.00 -13.21 11.01
CA GLY A 227 0.26 -13.94 11.16
C GLY A 227 1.50 -13.05 11.10
N LEU A 228 1.56 -12.10 10.15
CA LEU A 228 2.64 -11.12 10.05
C LEU A 228 2.71 -10.20 11.27
N VAL A 229 1.56 -9.76 11.80
CA VAL A 229 1.49 -8.95 13.02
C VAL A 229 1.95 -9.77 14.23
N ALA A 230 1.51 -11.02 14.38
CA ALA A 230 1.94 -11.90 15.46
C ALA A 230 3.46 -12.13 15.46
N GLY A 231 4.03 -12.44 14.28
CA GLY A 231 5.47 -12.56 14.08
C GLY A 231 6.20 -11.26 14.39
N GLY A 232 5.68 -10.13 13.90
CA GLY A 232 6.26 -8.81 14.13
C GLY A 232 6.31 -8.43 15.62
N LEU A 233 5.21 -8.61 16.35
CA LEU A 233 5.15 -8.39 17.80
C LEU A 233 6.16 -9.27 18.54
N SER A 234 6.36 -10.51 18.09
CA SER A 234 7.36 -11.42 18.65
C SER A 234 8.79 -10.94 18.45
N PHE A 235 9.11 -10.37 17.27
CA PHE A 235 10.41 -9.74 17.02
C PHE A 235 10.61 -8.49 17.88
N VAL A 236 9.59 -7.63 18.00
CA VAL A 236 9.68 -6.42 18.82
C VAL A 236 9.87 -6.76 20.31
N TYR A 237 9.19 -7.80 20.81
CA TYR A 237 9.42 -8.31 22.18
C TYR A 237 10.88 -8.71 22.44
N ARG A 238 11.56 -9.23 21.41
CA ARG A 238 12.98 -9.61 21.43
C ARG A 238 13.93 -8.43 21.22
N GLY A 239 13.41 -7.19 21.17
CA GLY A 239 14.21 -5.97 21.07
C GLY A 239 14.43 -5.47 19.64
N ALA A 240 13.78 -6.06 18.63
CA ALA A 240 13.87 -5.57 17.27
C ALA A 240 13.17 -4.21 17.12
N ASN A 241 13.74 -3.33 16.29
CA ASN A 241 13.14 -2.02 16.00
C ASN A 241 11.80 -2.19 15.23
N PRO A 242 10.67 -1.66 15.72
CA PRO A 242 9.35 -1.86 15.10
C PRO A 242 9.26 -1.44 13.63
N THR A 243 9.93 -0.35 13.23
CA THR A 243 9.92 0.14 11.84
C THR A 243 10.59 -0.85 10.90
N SER A 244 11.74 -1.40 11.31
CA SER A 244 12.44 -2.41 10.52
C SER A 244 11.69 -3.75 10.46
N VAL A 245 11.00 -4.12 11.53
CA VAL A 245 10.13 -5.30 11.55
C VAL A 245 8.94 -5.12 10.62
N ALA A 246 8.32 -3.93 10.60
CA ALA A 246 7.24 -3.62 9.67
C ALA A 246 7.72 -3.60 8.20
N ALA A 247 8.95 -3.12 7.94
CA ALA A 247 9.57 -3.23 6.62
C ALA A 247 9.78 -4.69 6.19
N ASP A 248 10.20 -5.58 7.11
CA ASP A 248 10.30 -7.01 6.84
C ASP A 248 8.94 -7.67 6.58
N ALA A 249 7.89 -7.24 7.30
CA ALA A 249 6.53 -7.71 7.06
C ALA A 249 6.01 -7.29 5.68
N LEU A 250 6.26 -6.05 5.26
CA LEU A 250 5.95 -5.57 3.90
C LEU A 250 6.66 -6.37 2.83
N ARG A 251 7.95 -6.67 3.03
CA ARG A 251 8.71 -7.54 2.13
C ARG A 251 8.05 -8.90 1.98
N VAL A 252 7.69 -9.55 3.09
CA VAL A 252 6.98 -10.84 3.06
C VAL A 252 5.64 -10.71 2.34
N PHE A 253 4.88 -9.65 2.62
CA PHE A 253 3.59 -9.39 1.96
C PHE A 253 3.74 -9.22 0.45
N VAL A 254 4.72 -8.45 -0.03
CA VAL A 254 4.97 -8.29 -1.47
C VAL A 254 5.33 -9.64 -2.10
N GLY A 255 6.19 -10.43 -1.43
CA GLY A 255 6.54 -11.78 -1.86
C GLY A 255 5.32 -12.70 -1.96
N TYR A 256 4.50 -12.72 -0.90
CA TYR A 256 3.23 -13.43 -0.86
C TYR A 256 2.30 -12.98 -1.99
N ARG A 257 2.12 -11.67 -2.22
CA ARG A 257 1.24 -11.15 -3.26
C ARG A 257 1.67 -11.56 -4.66
N PHE A 258 2.97 -11.54 -4.95
CA PHE A 258 3.46 -12.01 -6.26
C PHE A 258 3.14 -13.48 -6.49
N LEU A 259 3.29 -14.31 -5.45
CA LEU A 259 2.99 -15.74 -5.50
C LEU A 259 1.49 -16.04 -5.55
N GLN A 260 0.69 -15.30 -4.79
CA GLN A 260 -0.75 -15.45 -4.80
C GLN A 260 -1.32 -15.07 -6.17
N GLU A 261 -0.93 -13.92 -6.73
CA GLU A 261 -1.43 -13.48 -8.02
C GLU A 261 -1.03 -14.41 -9.15
N ILE A 262 0.18 -14.98 -9.11
CA ILE A 262 0.59 -15.90 -10.16
C ILE A 262 -0.08 -17.28 -10.01
N VAL A 263 -0.22 -17.82 -8.79
CA VAL A 263 -0.71 -19.19 -8.55
C VAL A 263 -2.23 -19.29 -8.42
N VAL A 264 -2.86 -18.34 -7.74
CA VAL A 264 -4.29 -18.42 -7.37
C VAL A 264 -5.17 -17.79 -8.45
N ARG A 265 -4.64 -16.81 -9.19
CA ARG A 265 -5.45 -16.05 -10.16
C ARG A 265 -5.39 -16.69 -11.55
N ILE A 266 -6.51 -17.30 -11.92
CA ILE A 266 -6.67 -17.99 -13.20
C ILE A 266 -7.12 -17.01 -14.30
N GLU A 267 -7.91 -16.00 -13.95
CA GLU A 267 -8.43 -15.00 -14.89
C GLU A 267 -7.55 -13.75 -14.88
N PRO A 268 -7.01 -13.31 -16.04
CA PRO A 268 -6.26 -12.07 -16.13
C PRO A 268 -7.18 -10.85 -16.09
N GLY A 269 -6.62 -9.65 -15.94
CA GLY A 269 -7.39 -8.42 -16.03
C GLY A 269 -6.57 -7.18 -15.76
N ALA A 270 -7.00 -6.03 -16.30
CA ALA A 270 -6.30 -4.75 -16.17
C ALA A 270 -6.10 -4.29 -14.71
N ASN A 271 -6.92 -4.81 -13.80
CA ASN A 271 -6.88 -4.49 -12.38
C ASN A 271 -5.96 -5.40 -11.54
N ALA A 272 -5.11 -6.23 -12.16
CA ALA A 272 -4.29 -7.22 -11.46
C ALA A 272 -2.88 -7.37 -12.04
N LEU A 273 -2.11 -8.29 -11.47
CA LEU A 273 -0.84 -8.71 -12.04
C LEU A 273 -1.08 -9.83 -13.07
N PRO A 274 -0.26 -9.92 -14.12
CA PRO A 274 -0.40 -10.98 -15.10
C PRO A 274 -0.17 -12.35 -14.44
N GLY A 275 -1.20 -13.19 -14.45
CA GLY A 275 -1.18 -14.54 -13.89
C GLY A 275 -0.66 -15.62 -14.86
N TRP A 276 -0.82 -16.89 -14.50
CA TRP A 276 -0.63 -18.06 -15.39
C TRP A 276 -1.76 -18.25 -16.43
N ALA A 277 -2.55 -17.19 -16.68
CA ALA A 277 -3.57 -17.22 -17.72
C ALA A 277 -2.95 -17.55 -19.09
N SER A 278 -3.77 -18.13 -19.98
CA SER A 278 -3.31 -18.48 -21.33
C SER A 278 -2.84 -17.24 -22.09
N ALA A 279 -1.96 -17.43 -23.07
CA ALA A 279 -1.50 -16.33 -23.91
C ALA A 279 -2.66 -15.64 -24.65
N GLU A 280 -3.71 -16.37 -25.00
CA GLU A 280 -4.93 -15.85 -25.62
C GLU A 280 -5.69 -14.92 -24.67
N THR A 281 -6.03 -15.39 -23.46
CA THR A 281 -6.76 -14.58 -22.48
C THR A 281 -5.95 -13.37 -22.01
N GLN A 282 -4.62 -13.48 -21.97
CA GLN A 282 -3.76 -12.33 -21.69
C GLN A 282 -3.73 -11.35 -22.88
N ALA A 283 -3.71 -11.84 -24.12
CA ALA A 283 -3.80 -10.99 -25.31
C ALA A 283 -5.08 -10.16 -25.31
N GLU A 284 -6.23 -10.76 -25.01
CA GLU A 284 -7.52 -10.06 -24.92
C GLU A 284 -7.47 -8.87 -23.92
N VAL A 285 -6.84 -9.07 -22.75
CA VAL A 285 -6.67 -7.99 -21.77
C VAL A 285 -5.78 -6.87 -22.32
N PHE A 286 -4.67 -7.22 -22.99
CA PHE A 286 -3.75 -6.23 -23.55
C PHE A 286 -4.30 -5.54 -24.80
N GLU A 287 -5.18 -6.18 -25.58
CA GLU A 287 -5.91 -5.57 -26.69
C GLU A 287 -6.84 -4.48 -26.17
N GLY A 288 -7.69 -4.78 -25.19
CA GLY A 288 -8.56 -3.77 -24.58
C GLY A 288 -7.77 -2.63 -23.92
N ILE A 289 -6.63 -2.93 -23.31
CA ILE A 289 -5.74 -1.90 -22.79
C ILE A 289 -5.16 -1.05 -23.93
N ALA A 290 -4.68 -1.65 -25.02
CA ALA A 290 -4.09 -0.93 -26.15
C ALA A 290 -5.06 0.05 -26.80
N GLU A 291 -6.34 -0.33 -26.93
CA GLU A 291 -7.42 0.52 -27.44
C GLU A 291 -7.64 1.76 -26.58
N ALA A 292 -7.51 1.61 -25.26
CA ALA A 292 -7.73 2.66 -24.27
C ALA A 292 -6.45 3.36 -23.79
N HIS A 293 -5.28 3.03 -24.35
CA HIS A 293 -4.01 3.60 -23.91
C HIS A 293 -3.62 4.86 -24.71
N VAL A 294 -2.73 5.68 -24.13
CA VAL A 294 -2.04 6.73 -24.89
C VAL A 294 -1.25 6.16 -26.06
N THR A 295 -1.28 6.85 -27.20
CA THR A 295 -0.72 6.39 -28.49
C THR A 295 0.69 5.80 -28.42
N PRO A 296 1.68 6.41 -27.73
CA PRO A 296 3.02 5.83 -27.67
C PRO A 296 3.06 4.46 -26.99
N MET A 297 2.21 4.24 -25.98
CA MET A 297 2.17 2.97 -25.25
C MET A 297 1.29 1.94 -25.95
N SER A 298 0.17 2.37 -26.54
CA SER A 298 -0.66 1.53 -27.42
C SER A 298 0.21 0.90 -28.52
N ALA A 299 1.05 1.71 -29.19
CA ALA A 299 2.01 1.20 -30.18
C ALA A 299 3.04 0.21 -29.60
N VAL A 300 3.53 0.41 -28.38
CA VAL A 300 4.42 -0.56 -27.72
C VAL A 300 3.70 -1.89 -27.46
N ILE A 301 2.44 -1.84 -27.01
CA ILE A 301 1.64 -3.03 -26.76
C ILE A 301 1.41 -3.79 -28.06
N GLU A 302 0.94 -3.11 -29.11
CA GLU A 302 0.65 -3.70 -30.42
C GLU A 302 1.90 -4.26 -31.12
N LEU A 303 3.04 -3.57 -31.04
CA LEU A 303 4.23 -3.95 -31.79
C LEU A 303 5.17 -4.90 -31.04
N ALA A 304 5.18 -4.87 -29.70
CA ALA A 304 6.13 -5.63 -28.89
C ALA A 304 5.49 -6.60 -27.91
N VAL A 305 4.29 -6.32 -27.39
CA VAL A 305 3.63 -7.17 -26.37
C VAL A 305 2.75 -8.23 -27.02
N LEU A 306 1.74 -7.82 -27.80
CA LEU A 306 0.78 -8.74 -28.43
C LEU A 306 1.44 -9.80 -29.34
N PRO A 307 2.38 -9.45 -30.24
CA PRO A 307 2.99 -10.43 -31.15
C PRO A 307 3.84 -11.49 -30.44
N ALA A 308 4.26 -11.19 -29.20
CA ALA A 308 5.12 -12.06 -28.39
C ALA A 308 4.44 -12.49 -27.08
N MET A 309 3.10 -12.50 -27.03
CA MET A 309 2.36 -12.70 -25.79
C MET A 309 2.75 -13.99 -25.05
N SER A 310 2.96 -15.11 -25.76
CA SER A 310 3.42 -16.35 -25.14
C SER A 310 4.77 -16.22 -24.44
N ALA A 311 5.70 -15.42 -24.98
CA ALA A 311 6.98 -15.15 -24.34
C ALA A 311 6.80 -14.23 -23.13
N TRP A 312 5.92 -13.23 -23.22
CA TRP A 312 5.62 -12.32 -22.10
C TRP A 312 4.95 -13.03 -20.92
N VAL A 313 4.02 -13.95 -21.16
CA VAL A 313 3.41 -14.77 -20.09
C VAL A 313 4.49 -15.53 -19.31
N LEU A 314 5.44 -16.15 -20.01
CA LEU A 314 6.57 -16.84 -19.37
C LEU A 314 7.47 -15.86 -18.61
N ALA A 315 7.74 -14.68 -19.16
CA ALA A 315 8.55 -13.66 -18.52
C ALA A 315 7.89 -13.12 -17.24
N PHE A 316 6.60 -12.81 -17.29
CA PHE A 316 5.79 -12.37 -16.15
C PHE A 316 5.79 -13.41 -15.03
N ALA A 317 5.52 -14.67 -15.38
CA ALA A 317 5.55 -15.78 -14.43
C ALA A 317 6.93 -15.97 -13.80
N ALA A 318 7.99 -15.97 -14.62
CA ALA A 318 9.36 -16.12 -14.12
C ALA A 318 9.74 -14.99 -13.15
N VAL A 319 9.41 -13.73 -13.47
CA VAL A 319 9.68 -12.58 -12.60
C VAL A 319 8.86 -12.68 -11.32
N GLN A 320 7.54 -12.89 -11.39
CA GLN A 320 6.69 -12.95 -10.21
C GLN A 320 7.05 -14.11 -9.28
N VAL A 321 7.29 -15.31 -9.81
CA VAL A 321 7.68 -16.47 -8.98
C VAL A 321 9.05 -16.25 -8.35
N SER A 322 10.07 -15.87 -9.13
CA SER A 322 11.43 -15.71 -8.61
C SER A 322 11.55 -14.58 -7.60
N VAL A 323 10.98 -13.40 -7.90
CA VAL A 323 10.95 -12.26 -6.98
C VAL A 323 10.06 -12.55 -5.79
N GLY A 324 8.92 -13.22 -6.00
CA GLY A 324 7.99 -13.63 -4.95
C GLY A 324 8.66 -14.51 -3.89
N ILE A 325 9.32 -15.59 -4.33
CA ILE A 325 10.09 -16.48 -3.45
C ILE A 325 11.23 -15.72 -2.77
N ALA A 326 12.03 -14.96 -3.54
CA ALA A 326 13.18 -14.24 -3.02
C ALA A 326 12.77 -13.21 -1.95
N LEU A 327 11.68 -12.47 -2.17
CA LEU A 327 11.14 -11.55 -1.18
C LEU A 327 10.50 -12.28 -0.01
N LEU A 328 9.81 -13.41 -0.20
CA LEU A 328 9.21 -14.18 0.89
C LEU A 328 10.27 -14.67 1.89
N VAL A 329 11.35 -15.28 1.40
CA VAL A 329 12.44 -15.81 2.25
C VAL A 329 13.49 -14.77 2.62
N GLY A 330 13.48 -13.61 1.94
CA GLY A 330 14.42 -12.52 2.16
C GLY A 330 15.82 -12.84 1.63
N TYR A 331 15.89 -13.41 0.43
CA TYR A 331 17.11 -13.67 -0.31
C TYR A 331 17.41 -12.53 -1.28
N ARG A 332 18.56 -11.87 -1.11
CA ARG A 332 18.96 -10.70 -1.93
C ARG A 332 17.83 -9.67 -2.01
N THR A 333 17.22 -9.40 -0.87
CA THR A 333 16.04 -8.56 -0.65
C THR A 333 16.09 -7.25 -1.43
N ARG A 334 17.24 -6.55 -1.40
CA ARG A 334 17.41 -5.30 -2.15
C ARG A 334 17.31 -5.49 -3.65
N VAL A 335 17.95 -6.52 -4.20
CA VAL A 335 17.91 -6.81 -5.64
C VAL A 335 16.49 -7.23 -6.03
N ALA A 336 15.91 -8.19 -5.31
CA ALA A 336 14.55 -8.67 -5.56
C ALA A 336 13.52 -7.53 -5.45
N GLY A 337 13.63 -6.67 -4.43
CA GLY A 337 12.77 -5.51 -4.28
C GLY A 337 12.98 -4.48 -5.38
N THR A 338 14.21 -4.24 -5.83
CA THR A 338 14.47 -3.33 -6.96
C THR A 338 13.87 -3.87 -8.25
N VAL A 339 13.98 -5.17 -8.49
CA VAL A 339 13.32 -5.84 -9.64
C VAL A 339 11.80 -5.72 -9.51
N ALA A 340 11.23 -5.92 -8.31
CA ALA A 340 9.79 -5.73 -8.06
C ALA A 340 9.33 -4.30 -8.39
N VAL A 341 10.08 -3.28 -7.94
CA VAL A 341 9.79 -1.87 -8.22
C VAL A 341 9.82 -1.59 -9.73
N GLY A 342 10.86 -2.05 -10.43
CA GLY A 342 10.97 -1.89 -11.88
C GLY A 342 9.84 -2.60 -12.62
N TYR A 343 9.54 -3.84 -12.23
CA TYR A 343 8.46 -4.65 -12.79
C TYR A 343 7.10 -3.97 -12.64
N LEU A 344 6.73 -3.55 -11.42
CA LEU A 344 5.45 -2.88 -11.15
C LEU A 344 5.35 -1.52 -11.85
N THR A 345 6.47 -0.82 -12.03
CA THR A 345 6.51 0.42 -12.83
C THR A 345 6.18 0.13 -14.30
N VAL A 346 6.81 -0.90 -14.89
CA VAL A 346 6.55 -1.30 -16.28
C VAL A 346 5.11 -1.76 -16.46
N LEU A 347 4.58 -2.60 -15.56
CA LEU A 347 3.19 -3.04 -15.62
C LEU A 347 2.21 -1.86 -15.51
N THR A 348 2.47 -0.91 -14.61
CA THR A 348 1.65 0.30 -14.49
C THR A 348 1.70 1.11 -15.79
N ALA A 349 2.89 1.27 -16.37
CA ALA A 349 3.07 1.98 -17.64
C ALA A 349 2.37 1.28 -18.82
N LEU A 350 2.27 -0.05 -18.79
CA LEU A 350 1.56 -0.87 -19.76
C LEU A 350 0.03 -0.89 -19.56
N GLY A 351 -0.52 -0.21 -18.55
CA GLY A 351 -1.97 -0.13 -18.32
C GLY A 351 -2.53 -1.08 -17.27
N LEU A 352 -1.70 -1.79 -16.51
CA LEU A 352 -2.15 -2.57 -15.33
C LEU A 352 -2.25 -1.66 -14.10
N VAL A 353 -3.34 -0.90 -14.03
CA VAL A 353 -3.42 0.34 -13.25
C VAL A 353 -3.96 0.21 -11.82
N ARG A 354 -4.34 -0.98 -11.36
CA ARG A 354 -4.89 -1.16 -10.00
C ARG A 354 -3.92 -1.85 -9.07
N LEU A 355 -3.68 -3.15 -9.25
CA LEU A 355 -2.85 -3.92 -8.33
C LEU A 355 -1.38 -3.53 -8.36
N ALA A 356 -0.83 -3.26 -9.56
CA ALA A 356 0.58 -2.91 -9.68
C ALA A 356 0.97 -1.65 -8.88
N PRO A 357 0.28 -0.50 -9.00
CA PRO A 357 0.57 0.67 -8.17
C PRO A 357 0.24 0.44 -6.69
N LEU A 358 -0.77 -0.36 -6.36
CA LEU A 358 -1.09 -0.68 -4.97
C LEU A 358 0.03 -1.46 -4.24
N VAL A 359 0.71 -2.38 -4.93
CA VAL A 359 1.87 -3.11 -4.37
C VAL A 359 3.15 -2.26 -4.41
N PHE A 360 3.22 -1.26 -5.28
CA PHE A 360 4.43 -0.47 -5.58
C PHE A 360 5.06 0.19 -4.34
N ALA A 361 4.28 0.86 -3.49
CA ALA A 361 4.82 1.48 -2.28
C ALA A 361 5.45 0.45 -1.32
N SER A 362 4.80 -0.70 -1.16
CA SER A 362 5.31 -1.80 -0.34
C SER A 362 6.59 -2.40 -0.94
N ALA A 363 6.66 -2.50 -2.27
CA ALA A 363 7.86 -2.95 -2.97
C ALA A 363 9.03 -1.97 -2.80
N ILE A 364 8.78 -0.65 -2.79
CA ILE A 364 9.81 0.35 -2.48
C ILE A 364 10.33 0.17 -1.05
N VAL A 365 9.46 -0.03 -0.07
CA VAL A 365 9.87 -0.30 1.32
C VAL A 365 10.70 -1.59 1.38
N ALA A 366 10.27 -2.65 0.69
CA ALA A 366 11.03 -3.90 0.61
C ALA A 366 12.42 -3.71 -0.02
N ALA A 367 12.52 -2.94 -1.11
CA ALA A 367 13.77 -2.68 -1.81
C ALA A 367 14.76 -1.85 -1.01
N THR A 368 14.27 -0.99 -0.11
CA THR A 368 15.07 0.05 0.52
C THR A 368 15.35 -0.20 2.00
N LEU A 369 14.38 -0.77 2.75
CA LEU A 369 14.41 -0.83 4.22
C LEU A 369 14.40 -2.26 4.80
N ALA A 370 13.97 -3.26 4.04
CA ALA A 370 13.79 -4.63 4.54
C ALA A 370 15.08 -5.49 4.49
N GLY A 371 15.00 -6.69 5.08
CA GLY A 371 16.04 -7.71 5.13
C GLY A 371 16.84 -7.72 6.44
N ARG A 372 16.27 -7.28 7.58
CA ARG A 372 17.03 -7.15 8.85
C ARG A 372 16.84 -8.30 9.82
N HIS A 373 15.64 -8.87 9.94
CA HIS A 373 15.31 -9.81 11.01
C HIS A 373 15.00 -11.20 10.46
N ALA A 374 13.87 -11.33 9.76
CA ALA A 374 13.33 -12.61 9.32
C ALA A 374 13.73 -12.94 7.87
N SER A 375 15.03 -12.97 7.55
CA SER A 375 15.51 -13.09 6.18
C SER A 375 16.77 -13.95 6.03
N LEU A 376 16.94 -14.60 4.88
CA LEU A 376 18.21 -15.26 4.55
C LEU A 376 19.37 -14.26 4.45
N ASP A 377 19.10 -13.00 4.09
CA ASP A 377 20.09 -11.93 4.09
C ASP A 377 20.65 -11.63 5.47
N SER A 378 19.78 -11.54 6.50
CA SER A 378 20.21 -11.32 7.88
C SER A 378 21.01 -12.50 8.43
N ILE A 379 20.60 -13.74 8.11
CA ILE A 379 21.37 -14.95 8.44
C ILE A 379 22.74 -14.93 7.75
N ALA A 380 22.81 -14.45 6.51
CA ALA A 380 24.06 -14.30 5.76
C ALA A 380 24.87 -13.05 6.15
N GLY A 381 24.47 -12.30 7.20
CA GLY A 381 25.18 -11.11 7.67
C GLY A 381 25.11 -9.91 6.71
N ARG A 382 24.17 -9.89 5.76
CA ARG A 382 23.99 -8.78 4.81
C ARG A 382 23.16 -7.68 5.46
N ALA A 383 23.79 -6.57 5.82
CA ALA A 383 23.08 -5.41 6.35
C ALA A 383 22.42 -4.60 5.21
N PRO A 384 21.11 -4.28 5.30
CA PRO A 384 20.49 -3.39 4.33
C PRO A 384 21.05 -1.97 4.44
N ARG A 385 21.32 -1.37 3.29
CA ARG A 385 21.80 0.00 3.16
C ARG A 385 20.85 0.76 2.25
N PRO A 386 19.90 1.52 2.81
CA PRO A 386 18.95 2.27 2.01
C PRO A 386 19.68 3.18 1.02
N PRO A 387 19.28 3.22 -0.25
CA PRO A 387 19.93 4.08 -1.24
C PRO A 387 19.68 5.56 -0.89
N ALA A 388 20.68 6.41 -1.15
CA ALA A 388 20.50 7.84 -0.99
C ALA A 388 19.57 8.38 -2.09
N VAL A 389 18.62 9.24 -1.71
CA VAL A 389 17.76 9.92 -2.68
C VAL A 389 18.50 11.11 -3.30
N PRO A 390 18.69 11.12 -4.64
CA PRO A 390 19.41 12.18 -5.33
C PRO A 390 18.61 13.49 -5.28
N SER A 391 19.19 14.56 -4.73
CA SER A 391 18.53 15.88 -4.64
C SER A 391 18.17 16.45 -6.02
N ARG A 392 18.99 16.15 -7.03
CA ARG A 392 18.78 16.56 -8.42
C ARG A 392 17.53 15.95 -9.08
N ALA A 393 16.94 14.91 -8.50
CA ALA A 393 15.74 14.28 -9.06
C ALA A 393 14.45 15.07 -8.79
N SER A 394 14.47 16.04 -7.86
CA SER A 394 13.24 16.74 -7.43
C SER A 394 12.54 17.47 -8.57
N ILE A 395 13.25 18.34 -9.29
CA ILE A 395 12.67 19.15 -10.38
C ILE A 395 12.27 18.28 -11.57
N PRO A 396 13.13 17.39 -12.11
CA PRO A 396 12.72 16.53 -13.22
C PRO A 396 11.51 15.65 -12.90
N ALA A 397 11.45 15.08 -11.69
CA ALA A 397 10.32 14.25 -11.29
C ALA A 397 9.02 15.09 -11.18
N ALA A 398 9.08 16.30 -10.63
CA ALA A 398 7.93 17.20 -10.56
C ALA A 398 7.42 17.59 -11.96
N VAL A 399 8.34 17.95 -12.88
CA VAL A 399 7.98 18.32 -14.26
C VAL A 399 7.33 17.14 -14.98
N ALA A 400 7.91 15.94 -14.88
CA ALA A 400 7.36 14.75 -15.50
C ALA A 400 5.99 14.37 -14.90
N ALA A 401 5.82 14.51 -13.58
CA ALA A 401 4.53 14.27 -12.94
C ALA A 401 3.44 15.23 -13.42
N VAL A 402 3.75 16.52 -13.53
CA VAL A 402 2.81 17.54 -14.05
C VAL A 402 2.44 17.23 -15.50
N ALA A 403 3.40 16.83 -16.32
CA ALA A 403 3.14 16.43 -17.71
C ALA A 403 2.19 15.22 -17.78
N PHE A 404 2.40 14.20 -16.96
CA PHE A 404 1.51 13.03 -16.90
C PHE A 404 0.12 13.36 -16.38
N LEU A 405 -0.01 14.17 -15.33
CA LEU A 405 -1.32 14.60 -14.83
C LEU A 405 -2.06 15.47 -15.86
N ALA A 406 -1.36 16.36 -16.56
CA ALA A 406 -1.95 17.16 -17.64
C ALA A 406 -2.42 16.28 -18.80
N GLY A 407 -1.62 15.27 -19.18
CA GLY A 407 -2.01 14.28 -20.18
C GLY A 407 -3.25 13.49 -19.77
N ALA A 408 -3.29 12.97 -18.54
CA ALA A 408 -4.46 12.28 -18.01
C ALA A 408 -5.71 13.16 -17.98
N ALA A 409 -5.57 14.41 -17.54
CA ALA A 409 -6.67 15.37 -17.49
C ALA A 409 -7.19 15.75 -18.88
N ALA A 410 -6.31 15.82 -19.89
CA ALA A 410 -6.70 16.11 -21.27
C ALA A 410 -7.47 14.96 -21.93
N ILE A 411 -7.19 13.71 -21.55
CA ILE A 411 -7.90 12.52 -22.03
C ILE A 411 -9.24 12.36 -21.28
N GLY A 412 -9.25 12.68 -19.99
CA GLY A 412 -10.38 12.41 -19.11
C GLY A 412 -10.32 10.99 -18.54
N ILE A 413 -10.96 10.78 -17.40
CA ILE A 413 -11.18 9.47 -16.81
C ILE A 413 -12.66 9.37 -16.56
N ASP A 414 -13.31 8.43 -17.23
CA ASP A 414 -14.68 8.05 -16.92
C ASP A 414 -14.66 7.06 -15.74
N PRO A 415 -15.14 7.46 -14.55
CA PRO A 415 -15.12 6.61 -13.37
C PRO A 415 -16.14 5.47 -13.41
N ASP A 416 -17.14 5.53 -14.31
CA ASP A 416 -18.09 4.44 -14.54
C ASP A 416 -17.52 3.37 -15.49
N ALA A 417 -16.49 3.73 -16.26
CA ALA A 417 -15.85 2.84 -17.22
C ALA A 417 -14.99 1.78 -16.52
N GLY A 418 -14.90 0.60 -17.16
CA GLY A 418 -14.01 -0.46 -16.69
C GLY A 418 -12.54 -0.03 -16.70
N TYR A 419 -11.71 -0.55 -15.79
CA TYR A 419 -10.27 -0.20 -15.74
C TYR A 419 -9.51 -0.44 -17.03
N GLY A 420 -9.97 -1.36 -17.89
CA GLY A 420 -9.41 -1.54 -19.23
C GLY A 420 -9.64 -0.33 -20.12
N GLU A 421 -10.84 0.23 -20.09
CA GLU A 421 -11.30 1.36 -20.92
C GLU A 421 -10.68 2.71 -20.53
N VAL A 422 -10.16 2.82 -19.30
CA VAL A 422 -9.46 4.01 -18.80
C VAL A 422 -7.99 3.74 -18.47
N ALA A 423 -7.42 2.65 -18.99
CA ALA A 423 -6.06 2.21 -18.65
C ALA A 423 -5.01 3.30 -18.91
N GLY A 424 -5.08 3.97 -20.07
CA GLY A 424 -4.14 5.03 -20.45
C GLY A 424 -4.07 6.20 -19.46
N PRO A 425 -5.16 6.96 -19.27
CA PRO A 425 -5.15 8.11 -18.38
C PRO A 425 -4.91 7.71 -16.91
N VAL A 426 -5.40 6.55 -16.45
CA VAL A 426 -5.11 6.09 -15.08
C VAL A 426 -3.63 5.73 -14.92
N ALA A 427 -2.99 5.10 -15.90
CA ALA A 427 -1.56 4.79 -15.86
C ALA A 427 -0.71 6.05 -15.70
N LEU A 428 -1.05 7.11 -16.41
CA LEU A 428 -0.40 8.41 -16.28
C LEU A 428 -0.54 8.98 -14.86
N VAL A 429 -1.74 8.93 -14.26
CA VAL A 429 -1.96 9.38 -12.87
C VAL A 429 -1.11 8.58 -11.88
N MET A 430 -1.08 7.25 -12.01
CA MET A 430 -0.33 6.38 -11.11
C MET A 430 1.18 6.62 -11.18
N LEU A 431 1.72 6.77 -12.39
CA LEU A 431 3.11 7.14 -12.61
C LEU A 431 3.42 8.55 -12.07
N ALA A 432 2.51 9.49 -12.26
CA ALA A 432 2.66 10.84 -11.73
C ALA A 432 2.72 10.86 -10.20
N PHE A 433 1.92 10.04 -9.50
CA PHE A 433 1.98 9.95 -8.05
C PHE A 433 3.32 9.43 -7.55
N GLY A 434 3.89 8.43 -8.23
CA GLY A 434 5.24 7.93 -7.92
C GLY A 434 6.29 9.03 -8.09
N LEU A 435 6.19 9.80 -9.18
CA LEU A 435 7.08 10.92 -9.47
C LEU A 435 6.89 12.10 -8.51
N LEU A 436 5.66 12.44 -8.09
CA LEU A 436 5.40 13.46 -7.08
C LEU A 436 5.96 13.08 -5.72
N ALA A 437 5.74 11.82 -5.30
CA ALA A 437 6.32 11.30 -4.06
C ALA A 437 7.87 11.35 -4.12
N LEU A 438 8.47 10.97 -5.25
CA LEU A 438 9.93 11.09 -5.47
C LEU A 438 10.39 12.55 -5.43
N ALA A 439 9.67 13.44 -6.10
CA ALA A 439 9.99 14.87 -6.16
C ALA A 439 10.00 15.50 -4.77
N PHE A 440 9.00 15.15 -3.97
CA PHE A 440 8.83 15.59 -2.60
C PHE A 440 10.01 15.16 -1.72
N VAL A 441 10.35 13.87 -1.71
CA VAL A 441 11.42 13.34 -0.84
C VAL A 441 12.83 13.70 -1.33
N SER A 442 12.97 14.09 -2.60
CA SER A 442 14.22 14.59 -3.18
C SER A 442 14.45 16.07 -2.90
N SER A 443 13.44 16.82 -2.45
CA SER A 443 13.53 18.28 -2.29
C SER A 443 14.49 18.69 -1.17
N PRO A 444 15.39 19.68 -1.39
CA PRO A 444 16.30 20.20 -0.36
C PRO A 444 15.58 20.73 0.88
N ARG A 445 14.42 21.37 0.71
CA ARG A 445 13.60 21.90 1.82
C ARG A 445 13.13 20.79 2.75
N ALA A 446 12.78 19.66 2.14
CA ALA A 446 12.29 18.51 2.85
C ALA A 446 13.42 17.89 3.73
N LYS A 447 14.68 17.92 3.26
CA LYS A 447 15.87 17.51 4.06
C LYS A 447 16.16 18.44 5.24
N LEU A 448 15.89 19.74 5.12
CA LEU A 448 16.06 20.68 6.23
C LEU A 448 15.07 20.41 7.37
N ALA A 449 13.84 19.99 7.02
CA ALA A 449 12.83 19.60 8.00
C ALA A 449 13.17 18.30 8.75
N SER A 450 14.08 17.45 8.26
CA SER A 450 14.47 16.19 8.91
C SER A 450 15.73 16.29 9.79
N LYS A 451 16.72 17.12 9.43
CA LYS A 451 18.05 17.24 10.09
C LYS A 451 18.11 17.66 11.57
N GLY A 452 16.98 17.84 12.24
CA GLY A 452 16.93 18.24 13.65
C GLY A 452 15.84 17.52 14.45
N ALA A 453 15.29 16.43 13.94
CA ALA A 453 14.51 15.54 14.79
C ALA A 453 15.49 14.82 15.73
N PRO A 454 15.38 14.96 17.06
CA PRO A 454 16.16 14.15 17.96
C PRO A 454 15.83 12.69 17.65
N VAL A 455 16.85 11.90 17.29
CA VAL A 455 16.73 10.44 17.27
C VAL A 455 16.21 10.09 18.65
N ALA A 456 15.01 9.52 18.71
CA ALA A 456 14.43 9.09 19.96
C ALA A 456 15.37 8.01 20.49
N ARG A 457 16.33 8.40 21.34
CA ARG A 457 17.03 7.46 22.19
C ARG A 457 15.92 6.83 22.99
N THR A 458 15.61 5.58 22.68
CA THR A 458 14.89 4.72 23.62
C THR A 458 15.65 4.86 24.92
N THR A 459 15.08 5.55 25.90
CA THR A 459 15.54 5.43 27.27
C THR A 459 15.48 3.94 27.56
N SER A 460 16.64 3.32 27.73
CA SER A 460 16.73 1.98 28.27
C SER A 460 16.31 2.11 29.73
N ASP A 461 15.01 2.18 29.95
CA ASP A 461 14.45 2.06 31.28
C ASP A 461 14.47 0.57 31.61
N ASP A 462 15.29 0.23 32.60
CA ASP A 462 15.34 -1.05 33.33
C ASP A 462 13.96 -1.46 33.88
#